data_AF-A0A1I2IK53-F1
#
_entry.id   AF-A0A1I2IK53-F1
#
_cell.length_a   1.000
_cell.length_b   1.000
_cell.length_c   1.000
_cell.angle_alpha   90.00
_cell.angle_beta   90.00
_cell.angle_gamma   90.00
#
_symmetry.space_group_name_H-M   'P 1'
#
loop_
_entity.id
_entity.type
_entity.pdbx_description
1 polymer ?
#
loop_
_entity_poly.entity_id
_entity_poly.type
_entity_poly.pdbx_seq_one_letter_code
_entity_poly.pdbx_strand_id
1 'polypeptide(L)'
;MSPACGDSGGDGSASTSSTTEPGATSPDTSAGESTMSASAPDTTMGADATSSPTTSTTTEQPTTSDTMAVDTTIGDTTTTGDTTTTGDTTTTGDTTTTGDTTTTGDTTTESSTSDGSTTGIGGEANVLYVRGDGQDGNPGTVELPLRTIQWAIDRAGQLGTIDTIRVAEGDYAVDYSNDDHIVMIDGVSLYGSYRADWGERDPAQYVTRIIDESAVALPSSDSDPHRSIEIPAGVSGGTVLDGFHVGVSRGEHRAALFVAGDATIRNNVIEPTEDVASTRIVGNGVDFGDPNIVANRFRFDVVDVPRPSFAVTAVSSNGLIADNVIDMSAVLGKAYGIYLEGGAAKVLGNSIYLQDVDIGTPYGIWLGMNATPTVDNNLIESENISATCVFSNSGGSVPKNARNNVLDCNWTLYGSSPMRQWKTVMEFEDGLANAADNLKLAQTIVGPDDDMVLDALSPCTVTQGGRDITAEVPDDIDGLPRTLPLSIGAHEWDGGCQ
;
A
#
# COMPACT_ATOMS: atom_id res chain seq x y z
N MET A 1 -9.66 -54.68 -34.32
CA MET A 1 -10.61 -53.68 -33.80
C MET A 1 -10.11 -52.31 -34.21
N SER A 2 -11.03 -51.47 -34.63
CA SER A 2 -10.86 -50.29 -35.50
C SER A 2 -9.86 -49.20 -35.08
N PRO A 3 -9.46 -48.32 -36.02
CA PRO A 3 -8.29 -47.46 -35.96
C PRO A 3 -8.59 -45.95 -35.90
N ALA A 4 -7.51 -45.17 -35.76
CA ALA A 4 -7.23 -43.81 -36.23
C ALA A 4 -8.39 -42.85 -36.62
N CYS A 5 -8.39 -41.66 -36.01
CA CYS A 5 -8.94 -40.42 -36.54
C CYS A 5 -7.76 -39.43 -36.68
N GLY A 6 -7.63 -38.60 -37.72
CA GLY A 6 -8.60 -38.17 -38.72
C GLY A 6 -8.56 -36.64 -38.79
N ASP A 7 -7.73 -36.15 -39.70
CA ASP A 7 -7.47 -34.77 -40.08
C ASP A 7 -8.75 -34.07 -40.60
N SER A 8 -8.96 -32.80 -40.26
CA SER A 8 -10.09 -32.00 -40.76
C SER A 8 -9.59 -30.63 -41.25
N GLY A 9 -9.50 -30.53 -42.57
CA GLY A 9 -9.31 -29.28 -43.31
C GLY A 9 -10.55 -28.38 -43.24
N GLY A 10 -10.30 -27.08 -43.12
CA GLY A 10 -11.30 -26.01 -43.24
C GLY A 10 -11.06 -25.19 -44.50
N ASP A 11 -12.07 -25.17 -45.37
CA ASP A 11 -12.11 -24.47 -46.64
C ASP A 11 -12.00 -22.94 -46.49
N GLY A 12 -11.09 -22.35 -47.26
CA GLY A 12 -11.00 -20.92 -47.49
C GLY A 12 -12.02 -20.47 -48.53
N SER A 13 -12.95 -19.59 -48.14
CA SER A 13 -13.80 -18.85 -49.07
C SER A 13 -13.21 -17.46 -49.31
N ALA A 14 -12.81 -17.22 -50.55
CA ALA A 14 -12.40 -15.91 -51.04
C ALA A 14 -13.66 -15.08 -51.37
N SER A 15 -13.71 -13.85 -50.88
CA SER A 15 -14.64 -12.81 -51.34
C SER A 15 -13.84 -11.62 -51.84
N THR A 16 -13.99 -11.34 -53.12
CA THR A 16 -13.47 -10.18 -53.85
C THR A 16 -14.63 -9.26 -54.22
N SER A 17 -14.57 -7.98 -53.85
CA SER A 17 -15.12 -6.80 -54.56
C SER A 17 -14.91 -5.57 -53.67
N SER A 18 -14.83 -4.32 -54.12
CA SER A 18 -14.43 -3.68 -55.37
C SER A 18 -14.34 -2.18 -55.03
N THR A 19 -13.35 -1.52 -55.63
CA THR A 19 -13.01 -0.09 -55.64
C THR A 19 -14.10 0.88 -56.14
N THR A 20 -14.12 2.11 -55.57
CA THR A 20 -14.23 3.50 -56.13
C THR A 20 -14.95 4.42 -55.11
N GLU A 21 -14.70 5.71 -54.86
CA GLU A 21 -13.86 6.82 -55.40
C GLU A 21 -13.81 7.95 -54.32
N PRO A 22 -12.94 8.98 -54.44
CA PRO A 22 -12.80 10.09 -53.49
C PRO A 22 -13.41 11.42 -53.99
N GLY A 23 -13.96 12.25 -53.08
CA GLY A 23 -14.30 13.67 -53.33
C GLY A 23 -14.15 14.46 -52.03
N ALA A 24 -13.14 15.34 -51.89
CA ALA A 24 -13.04 16.72 -52.38
C ALA A 24 -13.73 17.76 -51.47
N THR A 25 -12.89 18.41 -50.65
CA THR A 25 -12.79 19.85 -50.33
C THR A 25 -14.07 20.72 -50.20
N SER A 26 -14.20 21.41 -49.06
CA SER A 26 -14.13 22.89 -48.98
C SER A 26 -14.08 23.37 -47.52
N PRO A 27 -13.35 24.46 -47.20
CA PRO A 27 -13.28 25.04 -45.87
C PRO A 27 -14.37 26.11 -45.69
N ASP A 28 -14.82 26.33 -44.46
CA ASP A 28 -15.49 27.60 -44.13
C ASP A 28 -15.10 28.13 -42.76
N THR A 29 -14.84 29.42 -42.81
CA THR A 29 -14.36 30.36 -41.82
C THR A 29 -15.48 30.86 -40.92
N SER A 30 -15.24 30.96 -39.61
CA SER A 30 -15.74 32.12 -38.83
C SER A 30 -15.02 32.21 -37.49
N ALA A 31 -14.03 33.10 -37.43
CA ALA A 31 -13.52 33.65 -36.19
C ALA A 31 -14.52 34.70 -35.70
N GLY A 32 -15.18 34.42 -34.58
CA GLY A 32 -15.96 35.38 -33.82
C GLY A 32 -15.14 35.85 -32.62
N GLU A 33 -14.48 37.00 -32.76
CA GLU A 33 -13.91 37.74 -31.63
C GLU A 33 -15.05 38.28 -30.76
N SER A 34 -15.14 37.80 -29.52
CA SER A 34 -15.98 38.39 -28.47
C SER A 34 -15.09 39.09 -27.46
N THR A 35 -15.14 40.42 -27.49
CA THR A 35 -14.49 41.31 -26.52
C THR A 35 -15.18 41.21 -25.17
N MET A 36 -14.52 40.60 -24.17
CA MET A 36 -14.96 40.68 -22.78
C MET A 36 -14.51 42.01 -22.15
N SER A 37 -15.50 42.79 -21.73
CA SER A 37 -15.35 44.03 -20.98
C SER A 37 -15.01 43.70 -19.52
N ALA A 38 -13.79 44.02 -19.09
CA ALA A 38 -13.38 43.95 -17.69
C ALA A 38 -14.12 45.02 -16.86
N SER A 39 -14.93 44.57 -15.88
CA SER A 39 -15.42 45.42 -14.79
C SER A 39 -14.47 45.28 -13.60
N ALA A 40 -14.02 46.42 -13.08
CA ALA A 40 -13.17 46.52 -11.90
C ALA A 40 -13.89 46.04 -10.62
N PRO A 41 -13.18 45.41 -9.66
CA PRO A 41 -13.72 45.19 -8.32
C PRO A 41 -13.55 46.44 -7.46
N ASP A 42 -14.68 46.84 -6.88
CA ASP A 42 -14.83 47.91 -5.91
C ASP A 42 -14.25 47.49 -4.54
N THR A 43 -13.52 48.42 -3.95
CA THR A 43 -12.85 48.33 -2.65
C THR A 43 -13.81 48.75 -1.54
N THR A 44 -14.10 47.84 -0.60
CA THR A 44 -14.53 48.24 0.76
C THR A 44 -13.96 47.27 1.80
N MET A 45 -12.83 47.65 2.39
CA MET A 45 -12.37 47.14 3.68
C MET A 45 -13.18 47.81 4.79
N GLY A 46 -13.99 47.01 5.49
CA GLY A 46 -14.63 47.38 6.75
C GLY A 46 -13.82 46.79 7.92
N ALA A 47 -13.28 47.68 8.74
CA ALA A 47 -12.53 47.36 9.93
C ALA A 47 -13.45 46.93 11.11
N ASP A 48 -12.78 46.32 12.09
CA ASP A 48 -13.05 46.45 13.53
C ASP A 48 -13.99 45.42 14.17
N ALA A 49 -13.43 44.56 15.02
CA ALA A 49 -13.71 44.57 16.46
C ALA A 49 -12.97 43.42 17.16
N THR A 50 -11.98 43.83 17.94
CA THR A 50 -11.32 43.07 19.00
C THR A 50 -12.30 42.66 20.12
N SER A 51 -12.28 41.40 20.53
CA SER A 51 -12.67 41.01 21.89
C SER A 51 -12.00 39.71 22.34
N SER A 52 -10.94 39.82 23.14
CA SER A 52 -10.59 38.81 24.15
C SER A 52 -11.73 38.66 25.16
N PRO A 53 -11.85 37.53 25.88
CA PRO A 53 -11.20 37.51 27.20
C PRO A 53 -10.76 36.13 27.77
N THR A 54 -9.92 36.25 28.79
CA THR A 54 -9.81 35.43 30.01
C THR A 54 -9.24 34.01 29.95
N THR A 55 -7.95 33.98 30.28
CA THR A 55 -7.21 32.90 30.94
C THR A 55 -7.80 32.57 32.31
N SER A 56 -8.12 31.30 32.56
CA SER A 56 -8.34 30.75 33.91
C SER A 56 -7.29 29.70 34.23
N THR A 57 -6.36 30.06 35.10
CA THR A 57 -5.36 29.18 35.70
C THR A 57 -5.97 28.36 36.82
N THR A 58 -6.02 27.03 36.67
CA THR A 58 -6.28 26.11 37.78
C THR A 58 -5.00 25.34 38.08
N THR A 59 -4.50 25.53 39.30
CA THR A 59 -3.35 24.85 39.89
C THR A 59 -3.85 23.55 40.52
N GLU A 60 -3.42 22.41 40.01
CA GLU A 60 -3.52 21.14 40.74
C GLU A 60 -2.15 20.56 41.08
N GLN A 61 -2.12 20.03 42.29
CA GLN A 61 -0.99 19.65 43.12
C GLN A 61 -0.63 18.17 42.87
N PRO A 62 0.65 17.77 42.95
CA PRO A 62 1.05 16.40 42.63
C PRO A 62 0.79 15.47 43.83
N THR A 63 0.15 14.33 43.57
CA THR A 63 0.09 13.20 44.51
C THR A 63 1.16 12.17 44.14
N THR A 64 2.14 12.03 45.03
CA THR A 64 3.12 10.94 45.10
C THR A 64 2.44 9.63 45.48
N SER A 65 2.73 8.54 44.76
CA SER A 65 2.46 7.18 45.23
C SER A 65 3.65 6.27 44.94
N ASP A 66 3.91 5.44 45.94
CA ASP A 66 5.12 4.67 46.20
C ASP A 66 5.36 3.45 45.29
N THR A 67 6.65 3.25 45.08
CA THR A 67 7.46 2.05 44.92
C THR A 67 6.81 0.69 45.25
N MET A 68 6.94 -0.26 44.30
CA MET A 68 7.16 -1.70 44.56
C MET A 68 8.17 -2.21 43.52
N ALA A 69 9.42 -2.41 43.96
CA ALA A 69 10.46 -3.09 43.18
C ALA A 69 10.27 -4.60 43.32
N VAL A 70 10.13 -5.31 42.20
CA VAL A 70 10.21 -6.76 42.15
C VAL A 70 11.64 -7.12 41.78
N ASP A 71 12.31 -7.77 42.72
CA ASP A 71 13.64 -8.36 42.62
C ASP A 71 13.54 -9.72 41.89
N THR A 72 14.26 -9.85 40.77
CA THR A 72 14.45 -11.12 40.07
C THR A 72 15.95 -11.28 39.80
N THR A 73 16.64 -11.89 40.76
CA THR A 73 18.01 -12.42 40.61
C THR A 73 18.00 -13.70 39.78
N ILE A 74 18.67 -13.69 38.62
CA ILE A 74 19.16 -14.88 37.91
C ILE A 74 20.67 -14.69 37.69
N GLY A 75 21.47 -15.65 38.17
CA GLY A 75 22.91 -15.74 37.94
C GLY A 75 23.66 -16.22 39.19
N ASP A 76 23.81 -17.54 39.35
CA ASP A 76 24.73 -18.10 40.34
C ASP A 76 26.16 -17.76 39.93
N THR A 77 26.89 -17.08 40.81
CA THR A 77 28.33 -16.86 40.67
C THR A 77 29.03 -17.83 41.62
N THR A 78 29.69 -18.85 41.09
CA THR A 78 30.54 -19.73 41.90
C THR A 78 31.81 -18.98 42.33
N THR A 79 32.11 -19.01 43.63
CA THR A 79 33.31 -18.37 44.20
C THR A 79 34.47 -19.36 44.32
N THR A 80 35.69 -18.84 44.24
CA THR A 80 36.97 -19.55 44.26
C THR A 80 37.09 -20.59 45.38
N GLY A 81 37.22 -21.87 45.02
CA GLY A 81 37.47 -22.98 45.96
C GLY A 81 36.62 -24.23 45.74
N ASP A 82 35.66 -24.22 44.82
CA ASP A 82 34.81 -25.38 44.55
C ASP A 82 35.55 -26.48 43.77
N THR A 83 35.38 -27.72 44.22
CA THR A 83 35.93 -28.91 43.58
C THR A 83 34.81 -29.58 42.80
N THR A 84 34.79 -29.46 41.47
CA THR A 84 33.83 -30.18 40.62
C THR A 84 34.18 -31.66 40.55
N THR A 85 33.23 -32.54 40.88
CA THR A 85 33.41 -34.00 40.78
C THR A 85 32.98 -34.52 39.41
N THR A 86 33.57 -35.62 38.96
CA THR A 86 33.35 -36.25 37.66
C THR A 86 31.86 -36.50 37.38
N GLY A 87 31.30 -35.81 36.37
CA GLY A 87 29.90 -35.96 35.95
C GLY A 87 29.16 -34.65 35.63
N ASP A 88 29.74 -33.49 35.95
CA ASP A 88 29.12 -32.20 35.64
C ASP A 88 29.26 -31.84 34.16
N THR A 89 28.13 -31.45 33.56
CA THR A 89 28.06 -30.99 32.16
C THR A 89 28.11 -29.47 32.18
N THR A 90 29.22 -28.87 31.74
CA THR A 90 29.31 -27.41 31.58
C THR A 90 28.60 -27.00 30.30
N THR A 91 27.83 -25.91 30.36
CA THR A 91 27.09 -25.35 29.23
C THR A 91 27.82 -24.11 28.71
N THR A 92 27.74 -23.87 27.40
CA THR A 92 28.46 -22.78 26.74
C THR A 92 28.08 -21.42 27.34
N GLY A 93 29.01 -20.78 28.04
CA GLY A 93 28.80 -19.52 28.76
C GLY A 93 29.58 -19.39 30.07
N ASP A 94 30.07 -20.51 30.62
CA ASP A 94 30.83 -20.51 31.87
C ASP A 94 32.22 -19.88 31.71
N THR A 95 32.48 -18.83 32.48
CA THR A 95 33.78 -18.14 32.51
C THR A 95 34.66 -18.79 33.58
N THR A 96 35.66 -19.56 33.19
CA THR A 96 36.63 -20.14 34.13
C THR A 96 37.69 -19.10 34.50
N THR A 97 37.92 -18.91 35.81
CA THR A 97 38.96 -17.99 36.30
C THR A 97 40.23 -18.78 36.65
N THR A 98 41.39 -18.22 36.31
CA THR A 98 42.72 -18.85 36.45
C THR A 98 42.95 -19.46 37.84
N GLY A 99 43.00 -20.79 37.93
CA GLY A 99 43.26 -21.53 39.17
C GLY A 99 42.81 -22.99 39.16
N ASP A 100 41.90 -23.38 38.25
CA ASP A 100 41.35 -24.73 38.23
C ASP A 100 42.31 -25.77 37.63
N THR A 101 42.45 -26.89 38.35
CA THR A 101 43.33 -28.00 37.98
C THR A 101 42.49 -29.09 37.32
N THR A 102 42.52 -29.18 35.99
CA THR A 102 41.85 -30.26 35.25
C THR A 102 42.69 -31.53 35.29
N THR A 103 42.10 -32.64 35.74
CA THR A 103 42.78 -33.95 35.77
C THR A 103 42.62 -34.62 34.41
N THR A 104 43.73 -34.96 33.78
CA THR A 104 43.83 -35.49 32.41
C THR A 104 43.27 -36.92 32.31
N GLY A 105 42.25 -37.12 31.47
CA GLY A 105 41.71 -38.45 31.21
C GLY A 105 40.44 -38.46 30.39
N ASP A 106 40.40 -37.80 29.24
CA ASP A 106 39.34 -38.04 28.26
C ASP A 106 39.89 -38.23 26.85
N THR A 107 39.33 -39.25 26.19
CA THR A 107 39.81 -39.80 24.92
C THR A 107 39.02 -39.15 23.79
N THR A 108 39.66 -38.24 23.05
CA THR A 108 39.11 -37.68 21.81
C THR A 108 39.00 -38.77 20.75
N THR A 109 37.76 -39.13 20.41
CA THR A 109 37.46 -39.97 19.24
C THR A 109 37.36 -39.06 18.03
N GLU A 110 38.35 -39.13 17.14
CA GLU A 110 38.30 -38.47 15.83
C GLU A 110 37.21 -39.14 14.98
N SER A 111 36.15 -38.39 14.68
CA SER A 111 35.23 -38.68 13.59
C SER A 111 35.43 -37.63 12.50
N SER A 112 35.64 -38.13 11.29
CA SER A 112 35.90 -37.44 10.04
C SER A 112 35.11 -36.15 9.82
N THR A 113 35.84 -35.07 9.59
CA THR A 113 35.37 -33.78 9.04
C THR A 113 34.73 -33.95 7.66
N SER A 114 33.41 -33.85 7.61
CA SER A 114 32.68 -33.31 6.47
C SER A 114 32.38 -31.85 6.80
N ASP A 115 33.19 -30.94 6.28
CA ASP A 115 32.95 -29.50 6.33
C ASP A 115 31.65 -29.18 5.58
N GLY A 116 30.57 -29.05 6.35
CA GLY A 116 29.28 -28.50 5.94
C GLY A 116 28.63 -27.73 7.09
N SER A 117 29.42 -27.33 8.09
CA SER A 117 28.93 -26.61 9.26
C SER A 117 28.97 -25.12 8.99
N THR A 118 27.87 -24.58 8.46
CA THR A 118 27.54 -23.15 8.44
C THR A 118 27.15 -22.63 9.84
N THR A 119 27.51 -23.33 10.91
CA THR A 119 27.27 -22.93 12.29
C THR A 119 28.27 -21.85 12.70
N GLY A 120 27.82 -20.61 12.75
CA GLY A 120 28.58 -19.56 13.44
C GLY A 120 28.58 -18.18 12.79
N ILE A 121 27.60 -17.88 11.95
CA ILE A 121 27.33 -16.50 11.54
C ILE A 121 25.93 -16.20 12.05
N GLY A 122 25.80 -15.19 12.93
CA GLY A 122 24.63 -14.93 13.78
C GLY A 122 23.35 -14.48 13.06
N GLY A 123 23.06 -15.04 11.89
CA GLY A 123 21.79 -14.85 11.19
C GLY A 123 20.69 -15.75 11.76
N GLU A 124 19.49 -15.21 11.83
CA GLU A 124 18.26 -16.00 12.01
C GLU A 124 18.20 -17.10 10.95
N ALA A 125 17.82 -18.32 11.35
CA ALA A 125 17.55 -19.38 10.40
C ALA A 125 16.43 -18.92 9.45
N ASN A 126 16.55 -19.24 8.17
CA ASN A 126 15.55 -18.94 7.13
C ASN A 126 15.47 -17.49 6.62
N VAL A 127 16.51 -16.68 6.86
CA VAL A 127 16.56 -15.29 6.37
C VAL A 127 17.69 -15.10 5.36
N LEU A 128 17.42 -14.38 4.27
CA LEU A 128 18.43 -13.80 3.38
C LEU A 128 18.51 -12.28 3.53
N TYR A 129 19.72 -11.75 3.37
CA TYR A 129 20.01 -10.32 3.50
C TYR A 129 20.44 -9.73 2.16
N VAL A 130 19.85 -8.59 1.81
CA VAL A 130 20.10 -7.86 0.54
C VAL A 130 20.59 -6.44 0.83
N ARG A 131 21.66 -6.00 0.16
CA ARG A 131 22.21 -4.64 0.25
C ARG A 131 22.77 -4.18 -1.10
N GLY A 132 22.59 -2.91 -1.46
CA GLY A 132 22.99 -2.39 -2.78
C GLY A 132 24.49 -2.52 -3.12
N ASP A 133 25.38 -2.60 -2.13
CA ASP A 133 26.82 -2.83 -2.28
C ASP A 133 27.23 -4.33 -2.18
N GLY A 134 26.25 -5.23 -2.06
CA GLY A 134 26.44 -6.68 -1.98
C GLY A 134 26.90 -7.33 -3.29
N GLN A 135 26.85 -8.66 -3.34
CA GLN A 135 27.12 -9.43 -4.56
C GLN A 135 26.16 -10.62 -4.67
N ASP A 136 25.65 -10.90 -5.86
CA ASP A 136 24.72 -12.02 -6.08
C ASP A 136 25.38 -13.39 -5.91
N GLY A 137 26.71 -13.44 -5.97
CA GLY A 137 27.48 -14.64 -5.62
C GLY A 137 27.64 -14.90 -4.12
N ASN A 138 27.20 -13.98 -3.26
CA ASN A 138 27.31 -14.13 -1.81
C ASN A 138 26.29 -15.13 -1.25
N PRO A 139 26.51 -15.67 -0.04
CA PRO A 139 25.54 -16.55 0.62
C PRO A 139 24.24 -15.86 1.06
N GLY A 140 24.21 -14.52 1.10
CA GLY A 140 23.08 -13.75 1.61
C GLY A 140 23.03 -13.69 3.12
N THR A 141 24.19 -13.65 3.79
CA THR A 141 24.31 -13.36 5.23
C THR A 141 24.50 -11.86 5.46
N VAL A 142 24.45 -11.42 6.72
CA VAL A 142 24.69 -10.02 7.11
C VAL A 142 26.06 -9.51 6.61
N GLU A 143 27.11 -10.32 6.72
CA GLU A 143 28.49 -9.96 6.36
C GLU A 143 28.74 -10.06 4.85
N LEU A 144 27.99 -10.94 4.18
CA LEU A 144 28.06 -11.19 2.74
C LEU A 144 26.63 -11.17 2.18
N PRO A 145 26.03 -9.97 2.05
CA PRO A 145 24.66 -9.83 1.57
C PRO A 145 24.59 -10.03 0.05
N LEU A 146 23.42 -10.46 -0.42
CA LEU A 146 23.09 -10.45 -1.85
C LEU A 146 22.94 -9.00 -2.35
N ARG A 147 23.08 -8.78 -3.66
CA ARG A 147 22.98 -7.44 -4.24
C ARG A 147 21.58 -7.14 -4.72
N THR A 148 20.99 -8.03 -5.52
CA THR A 148 19.67 -7.83 -6.12
C THR A 148 18.58 -8.56 -5.35
N ILE A 149 17.38 -7.95 -5.33
CA ILE A 149 16.20 -8.51 -4.65
C ILE A 149 15.73 -9.77 -5.36
N GLN A 150 15.64 -9.75 -6.69
CA GLN A 150 15.19 -10.91 -7.47
C GLN A 150 16.08 -12.13 -7.25
N TRP A 151 17.40 -11.94 -7.20
CA TRP A 151 18.32 -13.06 -6.95
C TRP A 151 18.14 -13.68 -5.56
N ALA A 152 17.79 -12.87 -4.55
CA ALA A 152 17.45 -13.38 -3.22
C ALA A 152 16.16 -14.21 -3.24
N ILE A 153 15.15 -13.80 -4.00
CA ILE A 153 13.89 -14.57 -4.16
C ILE A 153 14.16 -15.90 -4.85
N ASP A 154 14.89 -15.88 -5.97
CA ASP A 154 15.25 -17.10 -6.70
C ASP A 154 16.05 -18.07 -5.81
N ARG A 155 16.99 -17.51 -5.03
CA ARG A 155 17.80 -18.28 -4.08
C ARG A 155 16.94 -18.86 -2.96
N ALA A 156 16.00 -18.10 -2.41
CA ALA A 156 15.07 -18.58 -1.40
C ALA A 156 14.23 -19.74 -1.93
N GLY A 157 13.68 -19.62 -3.14
CA GLY A 157 12.92 -20.68 -3.81
C GLY A 157 13.74 -21.95 -4.07
N GLN A 158 15.01 -21.82 -4.44
CA GLN A 158 15.93 -22.96 -4.62
C GLN A 158 16.24 -23.68 -3.31
N LEU A 159 16.40 -22.94 -2.21
CA LEU A 159 16.69 -23.51 -0.90
C LEU A 159 15.44 -24.12 -0.26
N GLY A 160 14.26 -23.56 -0.53
CA GLY A 160 12.97 -24.06 -0.05
C GLY A 160 12.75 -23.96 1.47
N THR A 161 13.74 -23.45 2.21
CA THR A 161 13.67 -23.23 3.66
C THR A 161 13.69 -21.76 4.03
N ILE A 162 14.08 -20.87 3.12
CA ILE A 162 14.07 -19.42 3.35
C ILE A 162 12.65 -18.92 3.12
N ASP A 163 12.09 -18.22 4.10
CA ASP A 163 10.75 -17.62 4.03
C ASP A 163 10.79 -16.09 4.13
N THR A 164 11.96 -15.52 4.42
CA THR A 164 12.12 -14.10 4.72
C THR A 164 13.34 -13.53 4.03
N ILE A 165 13.17 -12.37 3.39
CA ILE A 165 14.25 -11.58 2.81
C ILE A 165 14.22 -10.18 3.42
N ARG A 166 15.33 -9.77 4.04
CA ARG A 166 15.53 -8.44 4.61
C ARG A 166 16.34 -7.58 3.66
N VAL A 167 15.76 -6.47 3.22
CA VAL A 167 16.39 -5.55 2.29
C VAL A 167 16.78 -4.29 3.05
N ALA A 168 18.08 -3.95 3.01
CA ALA A 168 18.58 -2.72 3.59
C ALA A 168 18.06 -1.48 2.85
N GLU A 169 18.19 -0.32 3.49
CA GLU A 169 18.01 0.98 2.87
C GLU A 169 18.90 1.13 1.62
N GLY A 170 18.43 1.93 0.67
CA GLY A 170 19.12 2.19 -0.59
C GLY A 170 18.22 2.08 -1.80
N ASP A 171 18.79 2.38 -2.96
CA ASP A 171 18.11 2.35 -4.24
C ASP A 171 18.41 1.03 -4.97
N TYR A 172 17.35 0.35 -5.41
CA TYR A 172 17.39 -0.94 -6.09
C TYR A 172 16.74 -0.79 -7.47
N ALA A 173 17.58 -0.74 -8.50
CA ALA A 173 17.11 -0.67 -9.88
C ALA A 173 16.46 -1.99 -10.30
N VAL A 174 15.36 -1.88 -11.04
CA VAL A 174 14.69 -2.98 -11.75
C VAL A 174 14.45 -2.55 -13.19
N ASP A 175 14.41 -3.51 -14.12
CA ASP A 175 14.16 -3.21 -15.52
C ASP A 175 13.27 -4.29 -16.16
N TYR A 176 11.97 -4.02 -16.22
CA TYR A 176 10.99 -4.85 -16.94
C TYR A 176 11.36 -5.01 -18.43
N SER A 177 12.04 -4.00 -18.99
CA SER A 177 12.90 -4.05 -20.20
C SER A 177 13.51 -5.39 -20.55
N ASN A 178 14.19 -5.89 -19.53
CA ASN A 178 15.15 -6.96 -19.59
C ASN A 178 14.70 -8.16 -18.75
N ASP A 179 13.42 -8.20 -18.35
CA ASP A 179 12.86 -9.24 -17.46
C ASP A 179 13.57 -9.27 -16.09
N ASP A 180 13.98 -8.09 -15.59
CA ASP A 180 14.64 -7.88 -14.30
C ASP A 180 13.74 -7.13 -13.31
N HIS A 181 12.42 -7.29 -13.45
CA HIS A 181 11.48 -6.88 -12.42
C HIS A 181 11.42 -7.91 -11.29
N ILE A 182 10.88 -7.49 -10.15
CA ILE A 182 10.76 -8.38 -8.99
C ILE A 182 9.54 -9.28 -9.16
N VAL A 183 9.72 -10.59 -9.22
CA VAL A 183 8.66 -11.60 -9.27
C VAL A 183 8.63 -12.35 -7.94
N MET A 184 7.60 -12.10 -7.15
CA MET A 184 7.38 -12.76 -5.86
C MET A 184 7.04 -14.24 -6.04
N ILE A 185 7.40 -15.07 -5.06
CA ILE A 185 7.03 -16.48 -5.01
C ILE A 185 6.31 -16.80 -3.69
N ASP A 186 5.45 -17.82 -3.71
CA ASP A 186 4.68 -18.21 -2.53
C ASP A 186 5.58 -18.61 -1.36
N GLY A 187 5.26 -18.08 -0.17
CA GLY A 187 5.96 -18.39 1.07
C GLY A 187 7.25 -17.59 1.31
N VAL A 188 7.67 -16.71 0.40
CA VAL A 188 8.86 -15.85 0.58
C VAL A 188 8.45 -14.39 0.71
N SER A 189 8.57 -13.87 1.92
CA SER A 189 8.20 -12.49 2.25
C SER A 189 9.38 -11.52 2.11
N LEU A 190 9.10 -10.32 1.62
CA LEU A 190 10.05 -9.22 1.48
C LEU A 190 9.78 -8.14 2.52
N TYR A 191 10.82 -7.78 3.27
CA TYR A 191 10.80 -6.70 4.23
C TYR A 191 11.90 -5.70 3.91
N GLY A 192 11.51 -4.54 3.40
CA GLY A 192 12.38 -3.39 3.23
C GLY A 192 12.55 -2.62 4.54
N SER A 193 13.22 -1.49 4.42
CA SER A 193 13.40 -0.49 5.45
C SER A 193 14.27 -0.88 6.65
N TYR A 194 15.29 -1.69 6.41
CA TYR A 194 16.33 -1.97 7.39
C TYR A 194 17.49 -1.00 7.28
N ARG A 195 18.06 -0.58 8.41
CA ARG A 195 19.37 0.08 8.41
C ARG A 195 20.41 -0.80 7.69
N ALA A 196 21.45 -0.22 7.10
CA ALA A 196 22.49 -0.96 6.37
C ALA A 196 23.22 -2.08 7.14
N ASP A 197 23.11 -2.12 8.48
CA ASP A 197 23.64 -3.17 9.36
C ASP A 197 22.56 -4.13 9.89
N TRP A 198 21.30 -3.97 9.45
CA TRP A 198 20.10 -4.72 9.85
C TRP A 198 19.79 -4.70 11.36
N GLY A 199 20.43 -3.81 12.14
CA GLY A 199 20.22 -3.72 13.59
C GLY A 199 18.88 -3.09 13.98
N GLU A 200 18.21 -2.45 13.03
CA GLU A 200 16.96 -1.73 13.23
C GLU A 200 16.16 -1.71 11.92
N ARG A 201 14.83 -1.72 12.04
CA ARG A 201 13.89 -1.54 10.93
C ARG A 201 12.96 -0.38 11.27
N ASP A 202 12.90 0.59 10.39
CA ASP A 202 12.04 1.76 10.50
C ASP A 202 11.72 2.27 9.09
N PRO A 203 10.49 2.03 8.59
CA PRO A 203 10.02 2.51 7.29
C PRO A 203 10.12 4.01 7.07
N ALA A 204 10.06 4.83 8.12
CA ALA A 204 10.16 6.28 8.00
C ALA A 204 11.62 6.76 7.89
N GLN A 205 12.58 6.02 8.46
CA GLN A 205 13.98 6.44 8.52
C GLN A 205 14.88 5.77 7.46
N TYR A 206 14.70 4.47 7.20
CA TYR A 206 15.66 3.66 6.45
C TYR A 206 15.13 3.30 5.06
N VAL A 207 14.86 4.27 4.19
CA VAL A 207 14.12 4.04 2.94
C VAL A 207 14.79 3.01 2.01
N THR A 208 14.06 1.93 1.69
CA THR A 208 14.38 0.99 0.60
C THR A 208 13.57 1.35 -0.64
N ARG A 209 14.21 1.89 -1.67
CA ARG A 209 13.54 2.36 -2.90
C ARG A 209 13.75 1.38 -4.04
N ILE A 210 12.66 1.03 -4.73
CA ILE A 210 12.68 0.28 -5.99
C ILE A 210 12.50 1.29 -7.12
N ILE A 211 13.47 1.33 -8.03
CA ILE A 211 13.51 2.27 -9.15
C ILE A 211 13.38 1.49 -10.45
N ASP A 212 12.28 1.66 -11.16
CA ASP A 212 12.13 1.05 -12.48
C ASP A 212 12.83 1.89 -13.57
N GLU A 213 13.92 1.37 -14.10
CA GLU A 213 14.76 1.97 -15.15
C GLU A 213 14.28 1.62 -16.57
N SER A 214 13.13 0.95 -16.70
CA SER A 214 12.60 0.50 -17.99
C SER A 214 12.52 1.58 -19.05
N ALA A 215 12.95 1.22 -20.26
CA ALA A 215 12.79 2.07 -21.42
C ALA A 215 11.30 2.32 -21.73
N VAL A 216 10.99 3.57 -22.11
CA VAL A 216 9.61 4.09 -22.25
C VAL A 216 8.75 3.38 -23.31
N ALA A 217 9.34 2.60 -24.22
CA ALA A 217 8.74 2.31 -25.53
C ALA A 217 8.37 0.85 -25.84
N LEU A 218 8.28 -0.08 -24.87
CA LEU A 218 7.75 -1.40 -25.22
C LEU A 218 6.21 -1.37 -25.32
N PRO A 219 5.62 -2.22 -26.18
CA PRO A 219 4.18 -2.44 -26.20
C PRO A 219 3.71 -3.04 -24.86
N SER A 220 2.70 -2.42 -24.27
CA SER A 220 2.05 -2.84 -23.01
C SER A 220 0.53 -2.69 -23.16
N SER A 221 -0.24 -3.28 -22.24
CA SER A 221 -1.70 -3.17 -22.22
C SER A 221 -2.22 -3.00 -20.79
N ASP A 222 -3.49 -2.62 -20.61
CA ASP A 222 -4.08 -2.51 -19.26
C ASP A 222 -4.12 -3.86 -18.52
N SER A 223 -4.23 -4.97 -19.27
CA SER A 223 -4.18 -6.33 -18.73
C SER A 223 -2.77 -6.83 -18.45
N ASP A 224 -1.77 -6.19 -19.05
CA ASP A 224 -0.37 -6.60 -18.97
C ASP A 224 0.54 -5.35 -19.01
N PRO A 225 0.52 -4.55 -17.94
CA PRO A 225 1.34 -3.34 -17.84
C PRO A 225 2.80 -3.71 -17.58
N HIS A 226 3.75 -2.81 -17.83
CA HIS A 226 5.07 -3.00 -17.22
C HIS A 226 4.96 -2.77 -15.73
N ARG A 227 5.73 -3.53 -14.96
CA ARG A 227 5.67 -3.48 -13.51
C ARG A 227 7.05 -3.59 -12.88
N SER A 228 7.25 -2.87 -11.78
CA SER A 228 8.44 -3.00 -10.94
C SER A 228 8.39 -4.29 -10.12
N ILE A 229 7.20 -4.62 -9.63
CA ILE A 229 6.94 -5.80 -8.81
C ILE A 229 5.72 -6.55 -9.38
N GLU A 230 5.87 -7.86 -9.54
CA GLU A 230 4.84 -8.81 -9.90
C GLU A 230 4.61 -9.79 -8.74
N ILE A 231 3.34 -9.92 -8.35
CA ILE A 231 2.86 -10.94 -7.42
C ILE A 231 2.00 -11.89 -8.24
N PRO A 232 2.56 -12.98 -8.80
CA PRO A 232 1.84 -13.86 -9.70
C PRO A 232 0.73 -14.63 -8.98
N ALA A 233 -0.19 -15.19 -9.75
CA ALA A 233 -1.23 -16.08 -9.23
C ALA A 233 -0.59 -17.28 -8.49
N GLY A 234 -1.21 -17.68 -7.38
CA GLY A 234 -0.73 -18.78 -6.53
C GLY A 234 0.16 -18.35 -5.36
N VAL A 235 0.59 -17.08 -5.30
CA VAL A 235 1.16 -16.52 -4.07
C VAL A 235 0.05 -16.38 -3.02
N SER A 236 0.20 -17.02 -1.87
CA SER A 236 -0.78 -17.01 -0.79
C SER A 236 -0.73 -15.74 0.05
N GLY A 237 -1.80 -15.47 0.80
CA GLY A 237 -1.87 -14.31 1.69
C GLY A 237 -0.95 -14.33 2.91
N GLY A 238 -0.23 -15.45 3.15
CA GLY A 238 0.87 -15.50 4.10
C GLY A 238 2.16 -14.86 3.60
N THR A 239 2.26 -14.60 2.29
CA THR A 239 3.40 -13.90 1.69
C THR A 239 3.24 -12.40 1.85
N VAL A 240 4.29 -11.72 2.32
CA VAL A 240 4.24 -10.29 2.66
C VAL A 240 5.19 -9.45 1.80
N LEU A 241 4.73 -8.30 1.34
CA LEU A 241 5.54 -7.21 0.77
C LEU A 241 5.40 -5.97 1.67
N ASP A 242 6.47 -5.60 2.38
CA ASP A 242 6.40 -4.61 3.46
C ASP A 242 7.57 -3.62 3.50
N GLY A 243 7.26 -2.32 3.54
CA GLY A 243 8.25 -1.27 3.82
C GLY A 243 9.10 -0.87 2.63
N PHE A 244 8.52 -0.77 1.43
CA PHE A 244 9.22 -0.31 0.22
C PHE A 244 8.68 1.02 -0.28
N HIS A 245 9.57 1.85 -0.82
CA HIS A 245 9.22 2.97 -1.69
C HIS A 245 9.29 2.49 -3.13
N VAL A 246 8.15 2.33 -3.82
CA VAL A 246 8.11 1.80 -5.18
C VAL A 246 7.82 2.93 -6.16
N GLY A 247 8.82 3.23 -6.97
CA GLY A 247 8.73 4.24 -8.01
C GLY A 247 8.07 3.70 -9.27
N VAL A 248 7.08 4.43 -9.82
CA VAL A 248 6.47 4.04 -11.10
C VAL A 248 7.21 4.62 -12.29
N SER A 249 7.61 3.79 -13.25
CA SER A 249 8.35 4.21 -14.44
C SER A 249 7.48 4.96 -15.47
N ARG A 250 8.18 5.52 -16.46
CA ARG A 250 7.58 6.19 -17.63
C ARG A 250 7.03 5.23 -18.67
N GLY A 251 5.89 5.61 -19.25
CA GLY A 251 5.33 4.99 -20.44
C GLY A 251 3.82 4.84 -20.38
N GLU A 252 3.26 4.26 -21.44
CA GLU A 252 1.86 3.83 -21.44
C GLU A 252 1.70 2.51 -20.67
N HIS A 253 0.59 2.34 -19.94
CA HIS A 253 0.28 1.14 -19.15
C HIS A 253 1.45 0.66 -18.28
N ARG A 254 1.75 1.44 -17.23
CA ARG A 254 2.70 1.10 -16.17
C ARG A 254 1.96 0.75 -14.89
N ALA A 255 2.60 -0.04 -14.04
CA ALA A 255 2.20 -0.45 -12.70
C ALA A 255 3.42 -0.40 -11.78
N ALA A 256 3.25 0.04 -10.54
CA ALA A 256 4.28 -0.20 -9.54
C ALA A 256 4.26 -1.68 -9.14
N LEU A 257 3.04 -2.15 -8.85
CA LEU A 257 2.71 -3.50 -8.44
C LEU A 257 1.64 -4.08 -9.36
N PHE A 258 1.86 -5.30 -9.82
CA PHE A 258 0.86 -6.10 -10.52
C PHE A 258 0.58 -7.36 -9.73
N VAL A 259 -0.66 -7.52 -9.29
CA VAL A 259 -1.01 -8.46 -8.23
C VAL A 259 -2.10 -9.40 -8.70
N ALA A 260 -1.73 -10.65 -9.00
CA ALA A 260 -2.65 -11.74 -9.31
C ALA A 260 -2.77 -12.77 -8.17
N GLY A 261 -1.91 -12.68 -7.15
CA GLY A 261 -1.97 -13.52 -5.93
C GLY A 261 -2.71 -12.87 -4.76
N ASP A 262 -2.71 -13.56 -3.61
CA ASP A 262 -3.43 -13.19 -2.39
C ASP A 262 -2.54 -12.46 -1.35
N ALA A 263 -1.32 -12.08 -1.71
CA ALA A 263 -0.30 -11.54 -0.80
C ALA A 263 -0.79 -10.36 0.06
N THR A 264 -0.15 -10.20 1.22
CA THR A 264 -0.31 -9.00 2.06
C THR A 264 0.69 -7.93 1.64
N ILE A 265 0.20 -6.76 1.25
CA ILE A 265 0.96 -5.61 0.78
C ILE A 265 0.74 -4.49 1.78
N ARG A 266 1.79 -4.09 2.53
CA ARG A 266 1.64 -3.10 3.60
C ARG A 266 2.81 -2.17 3.83
N ASN A 267 2.57 -1.01 4.43
CA ASN A 267 3.60 -0.02 4.76
C ASN A 267 4.47 0.37 3.55
N ASN A 268 3.92 0.32 2.34
CA ASN A 268 4.64 0.74 1.15
C ASN A 268 4.26 2.17 0.80
N VAL A 269 5.22 2.92 0.27
CA VAL A 269 4.97 4.21 -0.37
C VAL A 269 5.06 4.01 -1.87
N ILE A 270 4.02 4.40 -2.58
CA ILE A 270 3.95 4.22 -4.02
C ILE A 270 3.72 5.58 -4.68
N GLU A 271 4.72 6.00 -5.43
CA GLU A 271 4.82 7.35 -5.96
C GLU A 271 5.45 7.33 -7.37
N PRO A 272 5.13 8.30 -8.23
CA PRO A 272 5.81 8.45 -9.51
C PRO A 272 7.27 8.86 -9.26
N THR A 273 8.23 8.31 -10.02
CA THR A 273 9.64 8.70 -9.88
C THR A 273 9.96 10.05 -10.55
N GLU A 274 9.17 10.47 -11.54
CA GLU A 274 9.35 11.68 -12.34
C GLU A 274 7.98 12.16 -12.88
N ASP A 275 7.90 13.25 -13.66
CA ASP A 275 6.67 13.65 -14.36
C ASP A 275 6.22 12.52 -15.32
N VAL A 276 5.24 11.70 -14.92
CA VAL A 276 4.82 10.50 -15.67
C VAL A 276 3.44 10.66 -16.29
N ALA A 277 3.33 10.24 -17.55
CA ALA A 277 2.21 10.58 -18.40
C ALA A 277 0.97 9.62 -18.37
N SER A 278 0.90 8.61 -17.48
CA SER A 278 -0.23 7.67 -17.37
C SER A 278 0.13 6.52 -16.41
N THR A 279 -0.58 6.37 -15.28
CA THR A 279 -0.14 5.40 -14.26
C THR A 279 -1.30 4.60 -13.66
N ARG A 280 -1.33 3.28 -13.93
CA ARG A 280 -2.01 2.29 -13.07
C ARG A 280 -0.96 1.87 -12.04
N ILE A 281 -1.32 1.52 -10.80
CA ILE A 281 -0.29 1.49 -9.74
C ILE A 281 -0.33 0.21 -8.94
N VAL A 282 -1.51 -0.17 -8.46
CA VAL A 282 -1.78 -1.55 -8.07
C VAL A 282 -2.84 -2.08 -9.03
N GLY A 283 -2.40 -2.85 -10.02
CA GLY A 283 -3.29 -3.53 -10.96
C GLY A 283 -3.52 -4.96 -10.50
N ASN A 284 -4.73 -5.29 -10.07
CA ASN A 284 -5.14 -6.70 -10.07
C ASN A 284 -5.30 -7.15 -11.52
N GLY A 285 -4.47 -8.11 -11.93
CA GLY A 285 -4.48 -8.68 -13.27
C GLY A 285 -5.80 -9.39 -13.56
N VAL A 286 -5.96 -9.84 -14.80
CA VAL A 286 -7.20 -10.47 -15.30
C VAL A 286 -7.50 -11.84 -14.65
N ASP A 287 -6.64 -12.30 -13.73
CA ASP A 287 -6.73 -13.58 -13.02
C ASP A 287 -6.61 -13.39 -11.51
N PHE A 288 -7.60 -13.96 -10.81
CA PHE A 288 -8.17 -13.55 -9.54
C PHE A 288 -7.32 -13.86 -8.30
N GLY A 289 -6.82 -12.81 -7.63
CA GLY A 289 -6.35 -12.85 -6.24
C GLY A 289 -7.21 -11.98 -5.29
N ASP A 290 -7.18 -12.32 -4.01
CA ASP A 290 -7.81 -11.60 -2.89
C ASP A 290 -6.74 -10.97 -1.97
N PRO A 291 -5.89 -10.05 -2.47
CA PRO A 291 -4.80 -9.49 -1.69
C PRO A 291 -5.29 -8.63 -0.52
N ASN A 292 -4.44 -8.52 0.51
CA ASN A 292 -4.62 -7.56 1.60
C ASN A 292 -3.73 -6.34 1.34
N ILE A 293 -4.31 -5.23 0.89
CA ILE A 293 -3.63 -3.95 0.65
C ILE A 293 -3.91 -3.05 1.85
N VAL A 294 -2.98 -3.03 2.82
CA VAL A 294 -3.20 -2.41 4.14
C VAL A 294 -2.12 -1.40 4.47
N ALA A 295 -2.45 -0.23 5.02
CA ALA A 295 -1.44 0.72 5.52
C ALA A 295 -0.41 1.16 4.45
N ASN A 296 -0.83 1.34 3.19
CA ASN A 296 0.05 1.88 2.15
C ASN A 296 -0.25 3.36 1.89
N ARG A 297 0.78 4.08 1.45
CA ARG A 297 0.68 5.47 1.02
C ARG A 297 0.79 5.52 -0.49
N PHE A 298 -0.17 6.17 -1.12
CA PHE A 298 -0.26 6.33 -2.57
C PHE A 298 -0.26 7.82 -2.86
N ARG A 299 0.76 8.33 -3.54
CA ARG A 299 0.86 9.76 -3.84
C ARG A 299 1.06 9.95 -5.34
N PHE A 300 0.12 10.64 -5.98
CA PHE A 300 0.17 10.91 -7.41
C PHE A 300 0.03 12.38 -7.69
N ASP A 301 1.12 13.00 -8.10
CA ASP A 301 1.09 14.31 -8.73
C ASP A 301 1.13 14.14 -10.25
N VAL A 302 -0.03 13.91 -10.86
CA VAL A 302 -0.09 13.53 -12.28
C VAL A 302 -0.32 14.76 -13.15
N VAL A 303 0.78 15.31 -13.65
CA VAL A 303 0.76 16.44 -14.58
C VAL A 303 0.66 15.93 -16.02
N ASP A 304 -0.25 16.52 -16.80
CA ASP A 304 -0.34 16.39 -18.27
C ASP A 304 -0.72 15.02 -18.88
N VAL A 305 -1.62 14.26 -18.24
CA VAL A 305 -2.00 12.92 -18.72
C VAL A 305 -3.41 12.87 -19.29
N PRO A 306 -3.58 12.48 -20.57
CA PRO A 306 -4.92 12.29 -21.14
C PRO A 306 -5.56 10.96 -20.70
N ARG A 307 -4.80 10.09 -20.03
CA ARG A 307 -5.25 8.76 -19.61
C ARG A 307 -5.69 8.75 -18.14
N PRO A 308 -6.53 7.78 -17.76
CA PRO A 308 -6.90 7.64 -16.37
C PRO A 308 -5.75 7.14 -15.50
N SER A 309 -5.67 7.65 -14.28
CA SER A 309 -4.74 7.18 -13.25
C SER A 309 -5.49 6.43 -12.15
N PHE A 310 -4.89 5.38 -11.61
CA PHE A 310 -5.50 4.52 -10.61
C PHE A 310 -4.53 4.27 -9.47
N ALA A 311 -4.89 4.63 -8.23
CA ALA A 311 -4.08 4.25 -7.07
C ALA A 311 -4.23 2.74 -6.80
N VAL A 312 -5.47 2.28 -6.58
CA VAL A 312 -5.78 0.86 -6.38
C VAL A 312 -6.81 0.40 -7.40
N THR A 313 -6.50 -0.69 -8.14
CA THR A 313 -7.43 -1.38 -9.03
C THR A 313 -7.62 -2.82 -8.60
N ALA A 314 -8.86 -3.22 -8.31
CA ALA A 314 -9.20 -4.60 -8.00
C ALA A 314 -10.32 -5.11 -8.90
N VAL A 315 -10.03 -6.17 -9.66
CA VAL A 315 -10.98 -6.79 -10.60
C VAL A 315 -11.40 -8.14 -10.03
N SER A 316 -12.68 -8.27 -9.73
CA SER A 316 -13.31 -9.48 -9.22
C SER A 316 -12.67 -10.04 -7.94
N SER A 317 -12.15 -9.13 -7.12
CA SER A 317 -11.49 -9.43 -5.85
C SER A 317 -12.44 -9.29 -4.66
N ASN A 318 -12.23 -10.12 -3.65
CA ASN A 318 -12.84 -10.08 -2.33
C ASN A 318 -11.82 -9.73 -1.23
N GLY A 319 -10.62 -9.29 -1.63
CA GLY A 319 -9.56 -8.89 -0.72
C GLY A 319 -9.90 -7.70 0.18
N LEU A 320 -8.94 -7.36 1.04
CA LEU A 320 -9.03 -6.22 1.96
C LEU A 320 -8.24 -5.04 1.39
N ILE A 321 -8.86 -3.86 1.33
CA ILE A 321 -8.22 -2.59 1.02
C ILE A 321 -8.46 -1.69 2.22
N ALA A 322 -7.47 -1.53 3.09
CA ALA A 322 -7.68 -0.84 4.35
C ALA A 322 -6.55 0.08 4.80
N ASP A 323 -6.89 1.11 5.56
CA ASP A 323 -5.95 2.04 6.17
C ASP A 323 -4.91 2.62 5.20
N ASN A 324 -5.27 2.73 3.93
CA ASN A 324 -4.40 3.36 2.94
C ASN A 324 -4.66 4.86 2.93
N VAL A 325 -3.58 5.64 2.78
CA VAL A 325 -3.64 7.07 2.46
C VAL A 325 -3.43 7.21 0.95
N ILE A 326 -4.40 7.82 0.28
CA ILE A 326 -4.42 7.97 -1.18
C ILE A 326 -4.57 9.45 -1.51
N ASP A 327 -3.49 10.07 -1.97
CA ASP A 327 -3.48 11.43 -2.48
C ASP A 327 -3.38 11.40 -4.01
N MET A 328 -4.41 11.92 -4.67
CA MET A 328 -4.48 12.02 -6.13
C MET A 328 -4.65 13.46 -6.59
N SER A 329 -3.62 13.99 -7.23
CA SER A 329 -3.68 15.12 -8.15
C SER A 329 -3.67 14.60 -9.59
N ALA A 330 -4.55 15.11 -10.45
CA ALA A 330 -4.54 14.74 -11.88
C ALA A 330 -4.97 15.90 -12.76
N VAL A 331 -4.03 16.60 -13.40
CA VAL A 331 -4.36 17.86 -14.08
C VAL A 331 -5.29 17.65 -15.30
N LEU A 332 -5.09 16.60 -16.11
CA LEU A 332 -5.75 16.45 -17.41
C LEU A 332 -6.62 15.18 -17.62
N GLY A 333 -6.72 14.30 -16.63
CA GLY A 333 -7.31 12.95 -16.76
C GLY A 333 -8.36 12.60 -15.72
N LYS A 334 -8.90 11.38 -15.79
CA LYS A 334 -9.70 10.82 -14.70
C LYS A 334 -8.76 10.26 -13.63
N ALA A 335 -9.00 10.59 -12.37
CA ALA A 335 -8.32 9.97 -11.24
C ALA A 335 -9.27 9.01 -10.52
N TYR A 336 -8.77 7.83 -10.15
CA TYR A 336 -9.51 6.86 -9.34
C TYR A 336 -8.68 6.50 -8.12
N GLY A 337 -9.15 6.85 -6.93
CA GLY A 337 -8.53 6.39 -5.68
C GLY A 337 -8.61 4.87 -5.62
N ILE A 338 -9.83 4.33 -5.55
CA ILE A 338 -10.08 2.89 -5.57
C ILE A 338 -11.01 2.54 -6.72
N TYR A 339 -10.59 1.66 -7.62
CA TYR A 339 -11.35 1.20 -8.77
C TYR A 339 -11.68 -0.29 -8.63
N LEU A 340 -12.97 -0.62 -8.54
CA LEU A 340 -13.46 -1.98 -8.35
C LEU A 340 -14.32 -2.44 -9.52
N GLU A 341 -13.98 -3.58 -10.13
CA GLU A 341 -14.77 -4.23 -11.19
C GLU A 341 -15.21 -5.62 -10.77
N GLY A 342 -16.47 -5.78 -10.38
CA GLY A 342 -16.95 -7.03 -9.79
C GLY A 342 -16.40 -7.26 -8.38
N GLY A 343 -16.63 -8.46 -7.84
CA GLY A 343 -16.16 -8.85 -6.50
C GLY A 343 -16.92 -8.18 -5.34
N ALA A 344 -16.46 -8.49 -4.13
CA ALA A 344 -17.05 -8.01 -2.87
C ALA A 344 -15.97 -7.59 -1.86
N ALA A 345 -14.93 -6.91 -2.34
CA ALA A 345 -13.84 -6.40 -1.51
C ALA A 345 -14.32 -5.61 -0.28
N LYS A 346 -13.51 -5.65 0.79
CA LYS A 346 -13.70 -4.81 1.97
C LYS A 346 -12.84 -3.56 1.83
N VAL A 347 -13.47 -2.38 1.78
CA VAL A 347 -12.82 -1.08 1.71
C VAL A 347 -13.03 -0.37 3.06
N LEU A 348 -12.04 -0.46 3.94
CA LEU A 348 -12.18 -0.10 5.35
C LEU A 348 -11.16 0.96 5.76
N GLY A 349 -11.57 2.06 6.41
CA GLY A 349 -10.60 2.93 7.06
C GLY A 349 -9.66 3.67 6.11
N ASN A 350 -9.93 3.80 4.81
CA ASN A 350 -9.00 4.51 3.91
C ASN A 350 -9.19 6.03 4.00
N SER A 351 -8.11 6.79 3.86
CA SER A 351 -8.13 8.23 3.66
C SER A 351 -7.83 8.53 2.18
N ILE A 352 -8.76 9.16 1.47
CA ILE A 352 -8.67 9.42 0.02
C ILE A 352 -8.88 10.90 -0.25
N TYR A 353 -7.84 11.57 -0.73
CA TYR A 353 -7.87 12.96 -1.13
C TYR A 353 -7.78 13.09 -2.65
N LEU A 354 -8.69 13.88 -3.21
CA LEU A 354 -8.79 14.12 -4.64
C LEU A 354 -8.60 15.62 -4.89
N GLN A 355 -7.41 16.02 -5.32
CA GLN A 355 -7.10 17.41 -5.63
C GLN A 355 -7.83 17.92 -6.87
N ASP A 356 -7.86 19.24 -7.03
CA ASP A 356 -8.50 19.88 -8.19
C ASP A 356 -7.90 19.40 -9.51
N VAL A 357 -8.78 19.19 -10.49
CA VAL A 357 -8.44 18.67 -11.81
C VAL A 357 -9.10 19.59 -12.84
N ASP A 358 -8.29 20.16 -13.74
CA ASP A 358 -8.74 21.23 -14.64
C ASP A 358 -9.83 20.74 -15.63
N ILE A 359 -9.74 19.48 -16.07
CA ILE A 359 -10.61 18.93 -17.13
C ILE A 359 -11.11 17.50 -16.89
N GLY A 360 -10.86 16.94 -15.70
CA GLY A 360 -11.20 15.57 -15.34
C GLY A 360 -12.43 15.44 -14.43
N THR A 361 -12.82 14.20 -14.14
CA THR A 361 -13.73 13.89 -13.02
C THR A 361 -12.99 12.88 -12.13
N PRO A 362 -12.59 13.27 -10.92
CA PRO A 362 -11.94 12.37 -9.98
C PRO A 362 -13.00 11.56 -9.21
N TYR A 363 -12.66 10.32 -8.91
CA TYR A 363 -13.52 9.39 -8.19
C TYR A 363 -12.77 8.86 -6.97
N GLY A 364 -13.37 8.96 -5.79
CA GLY A 364 -12.80 8.38 -4.57
C GLY A 364 -12.81 6.86 -4.68
N ILE A 365 -14.02 6.31 -4.86
CA ILE A 365 -14.27 4.89 -5.09
C ILE A 365 -15.14 4.75 -6.35
N TRP A 366 -14.69 3.98 -7.33
CA TRP A 366 -15.45 3.65 -8.53
C TRP A 366 -15.85 2.18 -8.53
N LEU A 367 -17.11 1.89 -8.85
CA LEU A 367 -17.71 0.57 -8.84
C LEU A 367 -18.27 0.23 -10.22
N GLY A 368 -17.79 -0.86 -10.80
CA GLY A 368 -18.25 -1.40 -12.07
C GLY A 368 -18.49 -2.89 -12.04
N MET A 369 -19.03 -3.42 -13.13
CA MET A 369 -19.21 -4.85 -13.38
C MET A 369 -19.87 -5.65 -12.22
N ASN A 370 -20.83 -5.04 -11.53
CA ASN A 370 -21.52 -5.60 -10.35
C ASN A 370 -20.63 -5.75 -9.10
N ALA A 371 -19.65 -4.86 -8.92
CA ALA A 371 -18.91 -4.76 -7.66
C ALA A 371 -19.86 -4.45 -6.50
N THR A 372 -19.79 -5.24 -5.43
CA THR A 372 -20.63 -5.08 -4.24
C THR A 372 -19.81 -5.01 -2.94
N PRO A 373 -18.88 -4.04 -2.83
CA PRO A 373 -17.96 -3.98 -1.71
C PRO A 373 -18.67 -3.61 -0.39
N THR A 374 -17.99 -3.85 0.72
CA THR A 374 -18.29 -3.15 1.98
C THR A 374 -17.43 -1.89 2.04
N VAL A 375 -18.02 -0.73 2.28
CA VAL A 375 -17.32 0.57 2.32
C VAL A 375 -17.55 1.23 3.67
N ASP A 376 -16.70 0.96 4.66
CA ASP A 376 -16.89 1.48 6.01
C ASP A 376 -15.69 2.28 6.51
N ASN A 377 -15.92 3.28 7.37
CA ASN A 377 -14.86 4.10 7.99
C ASN A 377 -13.93 4.84 7.02
N ASN A 378 -14.33 5.09 5.77
CA ASN A 378 -13.46 5.81 4.84
C ASN A 378 -13.65 7.32 4.97
N LEU A 379 -12.55 8.06 4.88
CA LEU A 379 -12.48 9.51 4.81
C LEU A 379 -12.18 9.88 3.35
N ILE A 380 -13.17 10.44 2.63
CA ILE A 380 -13.03 10.82 1.22
C ILE A 380 -13.32 12.31 1.09
N GLU A 381 -12.32 13.08 0.68
CA GLU A 381 -12.41 14.52 0.49
C GLU A 381 -11.97 14.90 -0.93
N SER A 382 -12.56 15.96 -1.47
CA SER A 382 -12.09 16.56 -2.71
C SER A 382 -12.26 18.07 -2.75
N GLU A 383 -11.24 18.75 -3.27
CA GLU A 383 -11.34 20.17 -3.62
C GLU A 383 -12.08 20.39 -4.94
N ASN A 384 -12.22 19.35 -5.77
CA ASN A 384 -12.80 19.48 -7.09
C ASN A 384 -14.33 19.48 -7.04
N ILE A 385 -14.93 20.51 -7.63
CA ILE A 385 -16.38 20.66 -7.78
C ILE A 385 -17.04 19.58 -8.64
N SER A 386 -16.29 18.76 -9.36
CA SER A 386 -16.80 17.65 -10.18
C SER A 386 -16.61 16.29 -9.52
N ALA A 387 -15.86 16.21 -8.42
CA ALA A 387 -15.52 14.96 -7.76
C ALA A 387 -16.74 14.17 -7.30
N THR A 388 -16.61 12.85 -7.37
CA THR A 388 -17.58 11.90 -6.83
C THR A 388 -16.90 11.02 -5.80
N CYS A 389 -17.44 10.98 -4.57
CA CYS A 389 -16.87 10.13 -3.52
C CYS A 389 -17.06 8.66 -3.85
N VAL A 390 -18.27 8.24 -4.19
CA VAL A 390 -18.57 6.87 -4.64
C VAL A 390 -19.30 6.89 -5.98
N PHE A 391 -18.75 6.27 -7.02
CA PHE A 391 -19.36 6.17 -8.34
C PHE A 391 -19.82 4.75 -8.63
N SER A 392 -21.04 4.60 -9.14
CA SER A 392 -21.62 3.31 -9.52
C SER A 392 -21.97 3.30 -11.01
N ASN A 393 -21.23 2.52 -11.80
CA ASN A 393 -21.36 2.49 -13.26
C ASN A 393 -22.55 1.63 -13.75
N SER A 394 -23.04 0.68 -12.95
CA SER A 394 -24.14 -0.21 -13.34
C SER A 394 -25.03 -0.59 -12.15
N GLY A 395 -26.27 -1.05 -12.43
CA GLY A 395 -27.31 -1.15 -11.38
C GLY A 395 -27.00 -2.19 -10.31
N GLY A 396 -26.12 -3.14 -10.64
CA GLY A 396 -25.58 -4.11 -9.69
C GLY A 396 -24.28 -3.67 -9.02
N SER A 397 -23.67 -2.55 -9.44
CA SER A 397 -22.39 -2.07 -8.88
C SER A 397 -22.64 -1.11 -7.72
N VAL A 398 -23.17 -1.61 -6.61
CA VAL A 398 -23.53 -0.79 -5.44
C VAL A 398 -22.89 -1.37 -4.18
N PRO A 399 -22.40 -0.55 -3.24
CA PRO A 399 -21.88 -1.07 -1.98
C PRO A 399 -22.92 -1.93 -1.29
N LYS A 400 -22.51 -3.08 -0.75
CA LYS A 400 -23.36 -3.93 0.08
C LYS A 400 -23.71 -3.23 1.39
N ASN A 401 -22.73 -2.53 1.96
CA ASN A 401 -22.85 -1.67 3.13
C ASN A 401 -22.03 -0.39 2.88
N ALA A 402 -22.46 0.72 3.46
CA ALA A 402 -21.68 1.94 3.46
C ALA A 402 -21.86 2.72 4.77
N ARG A 403 -20.98 2.53 5.76
CA ARG A 403 -21.19 3.05 7.11
C ARG A 403 -20.04 3.90 7.64
N ASN A 404 -20.37 4.90 8.44
CA ASN A 404 -19.37 5.71 9.15
C ASN A 404 -18.31 6.29 8.20
N ASN A 405 -18.69 6.71 6.99
CA ASN A 405 -17.77 7.36 6.05
C ASN A 405 -17.93 8.87 6.12
N VAL A 406 -16.84 9.62 5.97
CA VAL A 406 -16.88 11.04 5.63
C VAL A 406 -16.80 11.15 4.11
N LEU A 407 -17.83 11.74 3.50
CA LEU A 407 -18.00 11.80 2.04
C LEU A 407 -18.12 13.26 1.59
N ASP A 408 -17.01 13.99 1.64
CA ASP A 408 -16.92 15.40 1.25
C ASP A 408 -16.45 15.59 -0.20
N CYS A 409 -17.30 15.19 -1.12
CA CYS A 409 -17.15 15.48 -2.55
C CYS A 409 -18.38 16.23 -3.04
N ASN A 410 -18.31 16.82 -4.24
CA ASN A 410 -19.49 17.46 -4.84
C ASN A 410 -20.66 16.46 -4.97
N TRP A 411 -20.37 15.23 -5.39
CA TRP A 411 -21.33 14.13 -5.40
C TRP A 411 -20.96 13.08 -4.34
N THR A 412 -21.85 12.86 -3.36
CA THR A 412 -21.68 11.80 -2.36
C THR A 412 -21.72 10.43 -3.03
N LEU A 413 -22.75 10.18 -3.85
CA LEU A 413 -22.77 9.05 -4.76
C LEU A 413 -23.37 9.43 -6.11
N TYR A 414 -22.71 8.99 -7.18
CA TYR A 414 -23.20 9.13 -8.54
C TYR A 414 -23.31 7.76 -9.19
N GLY A 415 -24.52 7.26 -9.46
CA GLY A 415 -24.64 5.97 -10.12
C GLY A 415 -26.01 5.29 -10.09
N SER A 416 -26.06 4.07 -10.63
CA SER A 416 -26.96 3.85 -11.78
C SER A 416 -28.39 3.30 -11.54
N SER A 417 -29.13 3.37 -12.67
CA SER A 417 -30.42 2.78 -13.08
C SER A 417 -31.60 2.63 -12.09
N PRO A 418 -32.62 3.51 -12.20
CA PRO A 418 -32.53 4.78 -12.93
C PRO A 418 -31.38 5.58 -12.30
N MET A 419 -30.51 6.21 -13.09
CA MET A 419 -29.34 6.95 -12.58
C MET A 419 -29.76 7.86 -11.42
N ARG A 420 -29.40 7.49 -10.18
CA ARG A 420 -29.65 8.28 -9.00
C ARG A 420 -28.38 9.04 -8.71
N GLN A 421 -28.50 10.36 -8.76
CA GLN A 421 -27.45 11.25 -8.29
C GLN A 421 -27.84 11.64 -6.87
N TRP A 422 -27.07 11.17 -5.90
CA TRP A 422 -27.25 11.52 -4.50
C TRP A 422 -26.20 12.58 -4.15
N LYS A 423 -26.66 13.82 -3.99
CA LYS A 423 -25.80 14.97 -3.67
C LYS A 423 -25.52 15.07 -2.18
N THR A 424 -26.41 14.49 -1.39
CA THR A 424 -26.37 14.54 0.07
C THR A 424 -26.22 13.14 0.66
N VAL A 425 -25.64 13.08 1.85
CA VAL A 425 -25.57 11.85 2.64
C VAL A 425 -26.96 11.30 2.96
N MET A 426 -27.92 12.17 3.26
CA MET A 426 -29.30 11.73 3.54
C MET A 426 -29.92 10.98 2.36
N GLU A 427 -29.76 11.48 1.13
CA GLU A 427 -30.23 10.77 -0.07
C GLU A 427 -29.49 9.45 -0.29
N PHE A 428 -28.20 9.39 0.06
CA PHE A 428 -27.39 8.17 -0.01
C PHE A 428 -27.89 7.11 0.96
N GLU A 429 -28.15 7.48 2.21
CA GLU A 429 -28.63 6.56 3.25
C GLU A 429 -30.07 6.10 3.03
N ASP A 430 -30.97 7.00 2.61
CA ASP A 430 -32.34 6.63 2.22
C ASP A 430 -32.36 5.72 0.98
N GLY A 431 -31.34 5.87 0.12
CA GLY A 431 -31.23 5.19 -1.15
C GLY A 431 -30.57 3.81 -1.09
N LEU A 432 -29.74 3.56 -0.08
CA LEU A 432 -28.95 2.34 0.09
C LEU A 432 -29.28 1.68 1.43
N ALA A 433 -29.96 0.53 1.40
CA ALA A 433 -30.59 -0.09 2.58
C ALA A 433 -29.68 -0.35 3.80
N ASN A 434 -28.36 -0.46 3.59
CA ASN A 434 -27.37 -0.68 4.66
C ASN A 434 -26.34 0.46 4.75
N ALA A 435 -26.69 1.64 4.26
CA ALA A 435 -25.92 2.85 4.51
C ALA A 435 -26.43 3.55 5.78
N ALA A 436 -25.52 3.90 6.67
CA ALA A 436 -25.85 4.54 7.95
C ALA A 436 -24.65 5.29 8.53
N ASP A 437 -24.92 6.30 9.34
CA ASP A 437 -23.92 7.06 10.12
C ASP A 437 -22.81 7.70 9.25
N ASN A 438 -23.08 7.96 7.96
CA ASN A 438 -22.17 8.69 7.09
C ASN A 438 -22.27 10.20 7.38
N LEU A 439 -21.23 10.92 7.03
CA LEU A 439 -21.08 12.35 7.30
C LEU A 439 -20.65 13.08 6.03
N LYS A 440 -21.05 14.34 5.91
CA LYS A 440 -20.49 15.28 4.93
C LYS A 440 -20.08 16.52 5.70
N LEU A 441 -18.78 16.74 5.80
CA LEU A 441 -18.18 17.80 6.59
C LEU A 441 -17.24 18.58 5.68
N ALA A 442 -17.56 19.86 5.47
CA ALA A 442 -16.69 20.74 4.70
C ALA A 442 -15.43 21.03 5.53
N GLN A 443 -14.26 20.71 4.97
CA GLN A 443 -12.93 21.08 5.48
C GLN A 443 -12.61 20.55 6.88
N THR A 444 -12.41 19.23 6.99
CA THR A 444 -12.04 18.61 8.27
C THR A 444 -10.59 18.11 8.30
N ILE A 445 -9.90 18.11 7.16
CA ILE A 445 -8.56 17.54 7.03
C ILE A 445 -7.49 18.63 7.09
N VAL A 446 -6.48 18.41 7.93
CA VAL A 446 -5.27 19.23 7.99
C VAL A 446 -4.13 18.44 7.36
N GLY A 447 -3.32 19.13 6.53
CA GLY A 447 -2.19 18.51 5.84
C GLY A 447 -2.61 17.48 4.78
N PRO A 448 -3.49 17.84 3.83
CA PRO A 448 -3.88 16.93 2.75
C PRO A 448 -2.69 16.45 1.91
N ASP A 449 -1.62 17.24 1.84
CA ASP A 449 -0.41 16.96 1.08
C ASP A 449 0.59 16.01 1.79
N ASP A 450 0.37 15.68 3.07
CA ASP A 450 1.29 14.86 3.85
C ASP A 450 0.63 13.53 4.28
N ASP A 451 -0.39 13.57 5.12
CA ASP A 451 -0.90 12.37 5.82
C ASP A 451 -2.44 12.27 5.93
N MET A 452 -3.19 13.31 5.57
CA MET A 452 -4.67 13.34 5.74
C MET A 452 -5.13 12.98 7.17
N VAL A 453 -4.48 13.54 8.18
CA VAL A 453 -4.81 13.27 9.59
C VAL A 453 -6.00 14.13 10.02
N LEU A 454 -6.87 13.58 10.86
CA LEU A 454 -7.88 14.36 11.56
C LEU A 454 -7.19 15.34 12.51
N ASP A 455 -7.74 16.54 12.64
CA ASP A 455 -7.21 17.54 13.57
C ASP A 455 -7.96 17.56 14.91
N ALA A 456 -7.42 18.29 15.89
CA ALA A 456 -8.06 18.45 17.19
C ALA A 456 -9.41 19.22 17.13
N LEU A 457 -9.71 19.89 16.01
CA LEU A 457 -10.96 20.61 15.78
C LEU A 457 -12.01 19.73 15.08
N SER A 458 -11.62 18.53 14.65
CA SER A 458 -12.46 17.60 13.94
C SER A 458 -13.59 17.14 14.86
N PRO A 459 -14.84 17.11 14.37
CA PRO A 459 -15.97 16.75 15.22
C PRO A 459 -15.81 15.36 15.84
N CYS A 460 -16.31 15.17 17.07
CA CYS A 460 -16.27 13.88 17.76
C CYS A 460 -16.91 12.74 16.96
N THR A 461 -17.88 13.07 16.11
CA THR A 461 -18.54 12.11 15.21
C THR A 461 -17.59 11.54 14.15
N VAL A 462 -16.41 12.14 13.94
CA VAL A 462 -15.36 11.66 13.03
C VAL A 462 -14.22 11.03 13.82
N THR A 463 -13.70 11.75 14.81
CA THR A 463 -12.55 11.32 15.61
C THR A 463 -12.88 10.16 16.57
N GLN A 464 -14.14 9.98 16.94
CA GLN A 464 -14.62 8.92 17.84
C GLN A 464 -15.92 8.25 17.34
N GLY A 465 -16.29 8.48 16.07
CA GLY A 465 -17.52 7.96 15.49
C GLY A 465 -17.32 6.83 14.50
N GLY A 466 -16.10 6.31 14.37
CA GLY A 466 -15.79 5.16 13.53
C GLY A 466 -16.47 3.89 14.05
N ARG A 467 -16.86 3.01 13.13
CA ARG A 467 -17.29 1.64 13.44
C ARG A 467 -16.07 0.82 13.90
N ASP A 468 -16.22 -0.05 14.89
CA ASP A 468 -15.16 -0.99 15.25
C ASP A 468 -14.77 -1.90 14.05
N ILE A 469 -13.53 -1.74 13.57
CA ILE A 469 -12.89 -2.53 12.51
C ILE A 469 -11.62 -3.22 13.00
N THR A 470 -11.35 -3.24 14.31
CA THR A 470 -10.09 -3.77 14.88
C THR A 470 -9.87 -5.27 14.62
N ALA A 471 -10.95 -6.01 14.33
CA ALA A 471 -10.87 -7.41 13.92
C ALA A 471 -10.31 -7.60 12.49
N GLU A 472 -10.50 -6.60 11.62
CA GLU A 472 -9.98 -6.60 10.26
C GLU A 472 -8.65 -5.86 10.14
N VAL A 473 -8.50 -4.78 10.90
CA VAL A 473 -7.36 -3.87 10.84
C VAL A 473 -6.99 -3.50 12.28
N PRO A 474 -6.09 -4.25 12.93
CA PRO A 474 -5.81 -4.08 14.36
C PRO A 474 -4.95 -2.84 14.65
N ASP A 475 -4.13 -2.43 13.70
CA ASP A 475 -3.22 -1.28 13.80
C ASP A 475 -3.55 -0.28 12.69
N ASP A 476 -3.36 1.01 12.93
CA ASP A 476 -3.54 2.07 11.94
C ASP A 476 -2.33 2.19 10.99
N ILE A 477 -2.34 3.19 10.09
CA ILE A 477 -1.26 3.36 9.11
C ILE A 477 0.11 3.66 9.73
N ASP A 478 0.16 4.21 10.94
CA ASP A 478 1.40 4.49 11.67
C ASP A 478 1.87 3.27 12.50
N GLY A 479 1.13 2.15 12.40
CA GLY A 479 1.39 0.91 13.13
C GLY A 479 0.99 0.99 14.61
N LEU A 480 0.13 1.95 14.98
CA LEU A 480 -0.40 2.08 16.33
C LEU A 480 -1.67 1.24 16.48
N PRO A 481 -1.84 0.49 17.59
CA PRO A 481 -3.04 -0.32 17.79
C PRO A 481 -4.29 0.54 17.86
N ARG A 482 -5.32 0.15 17.11
CA ARG A 482 -6.61 0.84 17.09
C ARG A 482 -7.34 0.74 18.44
N THR A 483 -7.73 1.87 19.05
CA THR A 483 -8.36 2.00 20.37
C THR A 483 -9.78 2.57 20.30
N LEU A 484 -10.72 1.94 21.02
CA LEU A 484 -12.10 2.42 21.07
C LEU A 484 -12.23 3.69 21.92
N PRO A 485 -13.02 4.69 21.47
CA PRO A 485 -13.77 4.74 20.21
C PRO A 485 -12.89 5.08 18.98
N LEU A 486 -13.10 4.37 17.85
CA LEU A 486 -12.28 4.53 16.64
C LEU A 486 -12.55 5.85 15.90
N SER A 487 -11.54 6.36 15.23
CA SER A 487 -11.67 7.40 14.20
C SER A 487 -12.14 6.83 12.85
N ILE A 488 -12.65 7.72 11.99
CA ILE A 488 -12.85 7.47 10.57
C ILE A 488 -11.55 7.82 9.82
N GLY A 489 -11.13 6.98 8.87
CA GLY A 489 -9.91 7.17 8.07
C GLY A 489 -8.74 6.29 8.50
N ALA A 490 -7.61 6.50 7.82
CA ALA A 490 -6.42 5.63 7.91
C ALA A 490 -5.60 5.82 9.19
N HIS A 491 -5.63 7.04 9.74
CA HIS A 491 -4.99 7.37 11.00
C HIS A 491 -5.99 7.21 12.15
N GLU A 492 -5.52 6.66 13.26
CA GLU A 492 -6.25 6.77 14.50
C GLU A 492 -6.08 8.14 15.17
N TRP A 493 -7.19 8.71 15.65
CA TRP A 493 -7.13 9.88 16.51
C TRP A 493 -7.30 9.46 17.97
N ASP A 494 -6.17 9.34 18.68
CA ASP A 494 -6.14 9.01 20.12
C ASP A 494 -6.38 10.25 21.02
N GLY A 495 -6.47 11.44 20.43
CA GLY A 495 -6.72 12.65 21.18
C GLY A 495 -8.13 12.65 21.81
N GLY A 496 -8.24 13.17 23.04
CA GLY A 496 -9.55 13.49 23.59
C GLY A 496 -10.23 14.55 22.72
N CYS A 497 -11.47 14.29 22.30
CA CYS A 497 -12.26 15.32 21.62
C CYS A 497 -12.52 16.51 22.55
N GLN A 498 -12.39 17.73 22.02
CA GLN A 498 -12.64 18.96 22.77
C GLN A 498 -14.05 19.50 22.56
#